data_AF-A0A0S9QF12-F1
#
_entry.id   AF-A0A0S9QF12-F1
#
_cell.length_a   1.000
_cell.length_b   1.000
_cell.length_c   1.000
_cell.angle_alpha   90.00
_cell.angle_beta   90.00
_cell.angle_gamma   90.00
#
_symmetry.space_group_name_H-M   'P 1'
#
loop_
_entity.id
_entity.type
_entity.pdbx_description
1 polymer ?
#
loop_
_entity_poly.entity_id
_entity_poly.type
_entity_poly.pdbx_seq_one_letter_code
_entity_poly.pdbx_strand_id
1 'polypeptide(L)'
;MDFFRTYPGKYVPNPLMMRAQRLDTPSWDTVLRETLALTKMNWNNTQFDGGLPITMRAARQVGEILKHVPTGALPDPRYRFYM
;
A
#
# COMPACT_ATOMS: atom_id res chain seq x y z
N MET A 1 -9.45 -24.90 -6.21
CA MET A 1 -10.25 -24.66 -5.00
C MET A 1 -10.78 -23.24 -5.06
N ASP A 2 -12.11 -23.07 -4.98
CA ASP A 2 -12.77 -21.75 -5.02
C ASP A 2 -12.55 -21.02 -3.69
N PHE A 3 -11.42 -20.33 -3.57
CA PHE A 3 -10.97 -19.65 -2.35
C PHE A 3 -11.92 -18.54 -1.85
N PHE A 4 -12.79 -18.02 -2.71
CA PHE A 4 -13.59 -16.82 -2.45
C PHE A 4 -15.05 -17.07 -2.04
N ARG A 5 -15.48 -18.33 -1.85
CA ARG A 5 -16.88 -18.66 -1.50
C ARG A 5 -17.11 -19.05 -0.04
N THR A 6 -16.05 -19.28 0.72
CA THR A 6 -16.14 -19.71 2.12
C THR A 6 -15.08 -19.01 2.97
N TYR A 7 -15.43 -18.69 4.21
CA TYR A 7 -14.48 -18.17 5.20
C TYR A 7 -13.31 -19.16 5.35
N PRO A 8 -12.04 -18.75 5.13
CA PRO A 8 -10.89 -19.66 5.12
C PRO A 8 -10.49 -20.17 6.52
N GLY A 9 -11.24 -19.81 7.57
CA GLY A 9 -10.92 -20.14 8.95
C GLY A 9 -10.08 -19.06 9.64
N LYS A 10 -9.89 -19.23 10.96
CA LYS A 10 -9.00 -18.36 11.75
C LYS A 10 -7.55 -18.70 11.42
N TYR A 11 -6.73 -17.68 11.21
CA TYR A 11 -5.28 -17.80 11.07
C TYR A 11 -4.59 -16.87 12.07
N VAL A 12 -3.34 -17.18 12.42
CA VAL A 12 -2.51 -16.30 13.24
C VAL A 12 -2.27 -14.99 12.46
N PRO A 13 -2.65 -13.81 12.98
CA PRO A 13 -2.46 -12.56 12.27
C PRO A 13 -0.98 -12.32 11.94
N ASN A 14 -0.70 -11.80 10.75
CA ASN A 14 0.62 -11.31 10.37
C ASN A 14 0.68 -9.78 10.57
N PRO A 15 1.29 -9.28 11.66
CA PRO A 15 1.31 -7.86 11.96
C PRO A 15 2.25 -7.08 11.05
N LEU A 16 1.99 -5.79 10.89
CA LEU A 16 2.94 -4.86 10.28
C LEU A 16 3.96 -4.40 11.33
N MET A 17 5.23 -4.74 11.09
CA MET A 17 6.32 -4.20 11.88
C MET A 17 6.66 -2.79 11.41
N MET A 18 6.62 -1.82 12.33
CA MET A 18 7.00 -0.44 12.06
C MET A 18 8.28 -0.07 12.80
N ARG A 19 9.19 0.60 12.08
CA ARG A 19 10.40 1.19 12.64
C ARG A 19 10.48 2.63 12.19
N ALA A 20 10.51 3.56 13.14
CA ALA A 20 10.72 4.97 12.85
C ALA A 20 12.23 5.24 12.86
N GLN A 21 12.73 5.88 11.80
CA GLN A 21 14.06 6.48 11.82
C GLN A 21 14.06 7.78 12.64
N ARG A 22 12.96 8.53 12.55
CA ARG A 22 12.67 9.74 13.31
C ARG A 22 11.16 9.78 13.55
N LEU A 23 10.75 10.20 14.74
CA LEU A 23 9.35 10.35 15.12
C LEU A 23 9.10 11.83 15.41
N ASP A 24 8.33 12.49 14.56
CA ASP A 24 7.97 13.90 14.73
C ASP A 24 6.73 14.10 15.61
N THR A 25 6.04 13.01 15.94
CA THR A 25 4.93 12.98 16.89
C THR A 25 5.38 12.41 18.23
N PRO A 26 4.83 12.87 19.37
CA PRO A 26 5.20 12.32 20.67
C PRO A 26 4.61 10.91 20.91
N SER A 27 3.57 10.50 20.17
CA SER A 27 2.86 9.24 20.36
C SER A 27 2.92 8.33 19.14
N TRP A 28 3.14 7.04 19.39
CA TRP A 28 3.05 5.97 18.40
C TRP A 28 1.61 5.66 17.98
N ASP A 29 0.63 5.89 18.85
CA ASP A 29 -0.77 5.54 18.60
C ASP A 29 -1.30 6.25 17.33
N THR A 30 -1.01 7.55 17.19
CA THR A 30 -1.38 8.33 16.00
C THR A 30 -0.81 7.72 14.73
N VAL A 31 0.51 7.51 14.67
CA VAL A 31 1.21 7.00 13.48
C VAL A 31 0.75 5.60 13.12
N LEU A 32 0.52 4.73 14.12
CA LEU A 32 0.04 3.37 13.91
C LEU A 32 -1.39 3.35 13.37
N ARG A 33 -2.28 4.20 13.89
CA ARG A 33 -3.66 4.34 13.40
C ARG A 33 -3.71 4.85 11.97
N GLU A 34 -2.94 5.89 11.67
CA GLU A 34 -2.85 6.44 10.31
C GLU A 34 -2.28 5.41 9.33
N THR A 35 -1.24 4.68 9.73
CA THR A 35 -0.66 3.62 8.90
C THR A 35 -1.67 2.51 8.64
N LEU A 36 -2.40 2.07 9.67
CA LEU A 36 -3.47 1.08 9.52
C LEU A 36 -4.58 1.58 8.61
N ALA A 37 -5.00 2.84 8.75
CA ALA A 37 -6.00 3.46 7.87
C ALA A 37 -5.52 3.47 6.42
N LEU A 38 -4.25 3.84 6.16
CA LEU A 38 -3.64 3.81 4.83
C LEU A 38 -3.65 2.43 4.18
N THR A 39 -3.66 1.32 4.94
CA THR A 39 -3.81 -0.03 4.37
C THR A 39 -5.19 -0.28 3.76
N LYS A 40 -6.20 0.51 4.16
CA LYS A 40 -7.61 0.36 3.74
C LYS A 40 -8.05 1.41 2.73
N MET A 41 -7.18 2.36 2.36
CA MET A 41 -7.50 3.45 1.43
C MET A 41 -7.28 3.11 -0.05
N ASN A 42 -7.33 1.83 -0.43
CA ASN A 42 -7.27 1.46 -1.84
C ASN A 42 -8.67 1.54 -2.47
N TRP A 43 -9.02 2.65 -3.11
CA TRP A 43 -10.32 2.82 -3.77
C TRP A 43 -10.42 2.08 -5.12
N ASN A 44 -9.29 1.63 -5.68
CA ASN A 44 -9.25 0.91 -6.96
C ASN A 44 -9.53 -0.60 -6.81
N ASN A 45 -9.66 -1.11 -5.59
CA ASN A 45 -9.96 -2.52 -5.32
C ASN A 45 -10.95 -2.63 -4.15
N THR A 46 -11.97 -3.47 -4.29
CA THR A 46 -12.94 -3.76 -3.21
C THR A 46 -12.44 -4.85 -2.24
N GLN A 47 -11.33 -5.51 -2.55
CA GLN A 47 -10.74 -6.52 -1.68
C GLN A 47 -10.10 -5.90 -0.43
N PHE A 48 -10.48 -6.43 0.73
CA PHE A 48 -10.07 -5.94 2.05
C PHE A 48 -8.73 -6.53 2.53
N ASP A 49 -7.93 -7.07 1.61
CA ASP A 49 -6.71 -7.84 1.85
C ASP A 49 -5.41 -7.03 1.63
N GLY A 50 -5.53 -5.72 1.40
CA GLY A 50 -4.40 -4.80 1.39
C GLY A 50 -3.66 -4.84 2.72
N GLY A 51 -2.55 -5.56 2.75
CA GLY A 51 -1.69 -5.69 3.93
C GLY A 51 -0.74 -4.50 4.12
N LEU A 52 -0.40 -3.78 3.05
CA LEU A 52 0.54 -2.65 3.09
C LEU A 52 -0.19 -1.30 2.87
N PRO A 53 0.34 -0.19 3.42
CA PRO A 53 -0.18 1.15 3.17
C PRO A 53 -0.25 1.48 1.67
N ILE A 54 -1.31 2.16 1.23
CA ILE A 54 -1.54 2.55 -0.17
C ILE A 54 -0.35 3.33 -0.77
N THR A 55 0.38 4.10 0.04
CA THR A 55 1.56 4.86 -0.36
C THR A 55 2.68 3.97 -0.91
N MET A 56 2.92 2.82 -0.28
CA MET A 56 3.92 1.84 -0.73
C MET A 56 3.50 1.19 -2.05
N ARG A 57 2.20 0.88 -2.19
CA ARG A 57 1.65 0.29 -3.42
C ARG A 57 1.76 1.27 -4.57
N ALA A 58 1.34 2.52 -4.36
CA ALA A 58 1.42 3.60 -5.33
C ALA A 58 2.85 3.79 -5.85
N ALA A 59 3.83 3.91 -4.94
CA ALA A 59 5.23 4.07 -5.31
C ALA A 59 5.77 2.89 -6.13
N ARG A 60 5.44 1.65 -5.73
CA ARG A 60 5.84 0.44 -6.47
C ARG A 60 5.22 0.40 -7.86
N GLN A 61 3.92 0.67 -7.99
CA GLN A 61 3.22 0.65 -9.27
C GLN A 61 3.77 1.70 -10.24
N VAL A 62 3.99 2.92 -9.77
CA VAL A 62 4.65 3.98 -10.55
C VAL A 62 6.05 3.53 -10.98
N GLY A 63 6.87 3.02 -10.05
CA GLY A 63 8.22 2.53 -10.36
C GLY A 63 8.24 1.40 -11.40
N GLU A 64 7.29 0.47 -11.31
CA GLU A 64 7.12 -0.64 -12.25
C GLU A 64 6.76 -0.17 -13.67
N ILE A 65 6.08 0.96 -13.81
CA ILE A 65 5.79 1.57 -15.11
C ILE A 65 7.02 2.34 -15.62
N LEU A 66 7.63 3.15 -14.75
CA LEU A 66 8.74 4.03 -15.13
C LEU A 66 9.99 3.28 -15.59
N LYS A 67 10.21 2.05 -15.12
CA LYS A 67 11.34 1.20 -15.57
C LYS A 67 11.32 0.86 -17.06
N HIS A 68 10.15 0.99 -17.71
CA HIS A 68 9.97 0.70 -19.14
C HIS A 68 9.92 1.96 -20.00
N VAL A 69 10.06 3.14 -19.40
CA VAL A 69 10.12 4.41 -20.15
C VAL A 69 11.47 4.48 -20.89
N PRO A 70 11.48 4.71 -22.21
CA PRO A 70 12.71 4.84 -22.98
C PRO A 70 13.63 5.93 -22.42
N THR A 71 14.94 5.71 -22.47
CA THR A 71 15.92 6.73 -22.08
C THR A 71 15.73 7.99 -22.93
N GLY A 72 15.57 9.14 -22.26
CA GLY A 72 15.33 10.44 -22.91
C GLY A 72 13.85 10.81 -23.09
N ALA A 73 12.91 9.90 -22.84
CA ALA A 73 11.50 10.25 -22.77
C ALA A 73 11.17 10.91 -21.43
N LEU A 74 10.34 11.96 -21.46
CA LEU A 74 9.84 12.66 -20.28
C LEU A 74 8.48 12.07 -19.87
N PRO A 75 8.39 11.27 -18.80
CA PRO A 75 7.13 10.74 -18.33
C PRO A 75 6.26 11.85 -17.71
N ASP A 76 4.94 11.77 -17.88
CA ASP A 76 4.01 12.76 -17.30
C ASP A 76 4.00 12.62 -15.77
N PRO A 77 4.16 13.70 -14.98
CA PRO A 77 4.25 13.59 -13.52
C PRO A 77 2.92 13.31 -12.83
N ARG A 78 1.78 13.38 -13.54
CA ARG A 78 0.46 13.26 -12.92
C ARG A 78 0.16 11.81 -12.56
N TYR A 79 -0.05 11.57 -11.27
CA TYR A 79 -0.33 10.26 -10.69
C TYR A 79 -1.42 9.44 -11.39
N ARG A 80 -2.46 10.10 -11.91
CA ARG A 80 -3.58 9.43 -12.61
C ARG A 80 -3.19 8.58 -13.82
N PHE A 81 -2.00 8.79 -14.40
CA PHE A 81 -1.50 7.99 -15.52
C PHE A 81 -0.82 6.69 -15.09
N TYR A 82 -0.69 6.46 -13.78
CA TYR A 82 0.01 5.31 -13.21
C TYR A 82 -0.88 4.42 -12.34
N MET A 83 -2.18 4.73 -12.23
CA MET A 83 -3.14 4.05 -11.36
C MET A 83 -4.18 3.25 -12.10
#